data_AF-A0ABD1ZEX1-F1
#
_entry.id   AF-A0ABD1ZEX1-F1
#
_cell.length_a   1.000
_cell.length_b   1.000
_cell.length_c   1.000
_cell.angle_alpha   90.00
_cell.angle_beta   90.00
_cell.angle_gamma   90.00
#
_symmetry.space_group_name_H-M   'P 1'
#
loop_
_entity.id
_entity.type
_entity.pdbx_description
1 polymer ?
#
loop_
_entity_poly.entity_id
_entity_poly.type
_entity_poly.pdbx_seq_one_letter_code
_entity_poly.pdbx_strand_id
1 'polypeptide(L)'
;MLGRSLQQQARSTFTLEPSSVPSISQIVLWRLLLRLSESMLASGAEQVRAVLVAQNQLLFCSGVPLGHNSSFLQGPAFAPPRIREAIWCGSINSATESE
;
A
#
# COMPACT_ATOMS: atom_id res chain seq x y z
N MET A 1 -18.78 -28.67 16.14
CA MET A 1 -18.54 -27.44 16.93
C MET A 1 -17.12 -26.89 16.68
N LEU A 2 -16.81 -26.37 15.48
CA LEU A 2 -15.45 -25.92 15.14
C LEU A 2 -15.46 -24.75 14.12
N GLY A 3 -16.53 -23.95 14.08
CA GLY A 3 -16.72 -22.90 13.06
C GLY A 3 -16.64 -21.46 13.57
N ARG A 4 -16.43 -21.23 14.88
CA ARG A 4 -16.50 -19.87 15.48
C ARG A 4 -15.15 -19.24 15.82
N SER A 5 -14.05 -20.00 15.75
CA SER A 5 -12.73 -19.56 16.24
C SER A 5 -12.06 -18.52 15.32
N LEU A 6 -12.12 -18.71 14.00
CA LEU A 6 -11.43 -17.80 13.07
C LEU A 6 -12.11 -16.44 12.92
N GLN A 7 -13.43 -16.36 13.13
CA GLN A 7 -14.17 -15.09 13.06
C GLN A 7 -13.94 -14.20 14.29
N GLN A 8 -13.59 -14.80 15.44
CA GLN A 8 -13.17 -14.05 16.63
C GLN A 8 -11.71 -13.58 16.52
N GLN A 9 -10.84 -14.33 15.84
CA GLN A 9 -9.43 -13.99 15.70
C GLN A 9 -9.17 -12.80 14.75
N ALA A 10 -10.08 -12.54 13.81
CA ALA A 10 -10.08 -11.32 13.01
C ALA A 10 -10.61 -10.08 13.77
N ARG A 11 -11.25 -10.28 14.92
CA ARG A 11 -11.85 -9.22 15.77
C ARG A 11 -10.99 -8.84 16.97
N SER A 12 -9.88 -9.55 17.18
CA SER A 12 -8.96 -9.37 18.32
C SER A 12 -7.80 -8.42 18.04
N THR A 13 -7.90 -7.57 17.01
CA THR A 13 -6.94 -6.49 16.78
C THR A 13 -7.55 -5.18 17.26
N PHE A 14 -7.09 -4.73 18.44
CA PHE A 14 -7.35 -3.41 19.02
C PHE A 14 -8.74 -3.22 19.66
N THR A 15 -8.95 -3.85 20.81
CA THR A 15 -9.99 -3.44 21.77
C THR A 15 -9.63 -2.07 22.35
N LEU A 16 -10.17 -1.00 21.77
CA LEU A 16 -10.24 0.29 22.45
C LEU A 16 -11.34 0.22 23.51
N GLU A 17 -10.97 0.48 24.76
CA GLU A 17 -11.92 0.72 25.85
C GLU A 17 -12.95 1.79 25.43
N PRO A 18 -14.27 1.54 25.54
CA PRO A 18 -15.32 2.36 24.93
C PRO A 18 -15.54 3.74 25.57
N SER A 19 -14.64 4.22 26.44
CA SER A 19 -14.81 5.45 27.24
C SER A 19 -13.82 6.57 26.94
N SER A 20 -12.86 6.37 26.03
CA SER A 20 -11.82 7.38 25.73
C SER A 20 -11.99 7.97 24.34
N VAL A 21 -12.02 9.30 24.26
CA VAL A 21 -11.92 10.01 22.98
C VAL A 21 -10.56 9.67 22.37
N PRO A 22 -10.50 9.19 21.12
CA PRO A 22 -9.24 8.81 20.50
C PRO A 22 -8.34 10.03 20.34
N SER A 23 -7.04 9.87 20.59
CA SER A 23 -6.07 10.92 20.37
C SER A 23 -5.94 11.26 18.87
N ILE A 24 -5.46 12.47 18.57
CA ILE A 24 -5.23 12.92 17.18
C ILE A 24 -4.34 11.93 16.42
N SER A 25 -3.29 11.41 17.04
CA SER A 25 -2.41 10.41 16.43
C SER A 25 -3.14 9.13 16.04
N GLN A 26 -4.07 8.65 16.88
CA GLN A 26 -4.89 7.48 16.55
C GLN A 26 -5.84 7.76 15.39
N ILE A 27 -6.48 8.93 15.37
CA ILE A 27 -7.37 9.32 14.27
C ILE A 27 -6.62 9.38 12.94
N VAL A 28 -5.43 10.00 12.93
CA VAL A 28 -4.59 10.11 11.73
C VAL A 28 -4.15 8.73 11.24
N LEU A 29 -3.69 7.87 12.14
CA LEU A 29 -3.29 6.50 11.79
C LEU A 29 -4.45 5.71 11.18
N TRP A 30 -5.62 5.73 11.82
CA TRP A 30 -6.81 5.07 11.32
C TRP A 30 -7.22 5.57 9.93
N ARG A 31 -7.20 6.89 9.72
CA ARG A 31 -7.54 7.49 8.42
C ARG A 31 -6.56 7.06 7.34
N LEU A 32 -5.27 6.98 7.63
CA LEU A 32 -4.25 6.51 6.69
C LEU A 32 -4.43 5.04 6.32
N LEU A 33 -4.66 4.18 7.32
CA LEU A 33 -4.92 2.74 7.10
C LEU A 33 -6.18 2.52 6.27
N LEU A 34 -7.25 3.28 6.55
CA LEU A 34 -8.49 3.21 5.78
C LEU A 34 -8.25 3.59 4.32
N ARG A 35 -7.56 4.71 4.05
CA ARG A 35 -7.22 5.12 2.69
C ARG A 35 -6.37 4.11 1.95
N LEU A 36 -5.42 3.46 2.63
CA LEU A 36 -4.63 2.38 2.05
C LEU A 36 -5.53 1.19 1.68
N SER A 37 -6.45 0.79 2.55
CA SER A 37 -7.39 -0.31 2.27
C SER A 37 -8.33 0.00 1.10
N GLU A 38 -8.86 1.24 1.04
CA GLU A 38 -9.70 1.70 -0.07
C GLU A 38 -8.89 1.76 -1.37
N SER A 39 -7.64 2.22 -1.31
CA SER A 39 -6.77 2.28 -2.50
C SER A 39 -6.40 0.89 -3.01
N MET A 40 -6.17 -0.08 -2.11
CA MET A 40 -5.93 -1.48 -2.48
C MET A 40 -7.18 -2.14 -3.08
N LEU A 41 -8.37 -1.71 -2.66
CA LEU A 41 -9.63 -2.17 -3.25
C LEU A 41 -9.90 -1.49 -4.60
N ALA A 42 -9.64 -0.19 -4.69
CA ALA A 42 -9.87 0.65 -5.87
C ALA A 42 -8.80 0.48 -6.96
N SER A 43 -7.60 -0.01 -6.62
CA SER A 43 -6.53 -0.33 -7.58
C SER A 43 -6.90 -1.55 -8.41
N GLY A 44 -7.97 -1.45 -9.20
CA GLY A 44 -8.44 -2.45 -10.14
C GLY A 44 -8.52 -3.87 -9.59
N ALA A 45 -8.57 -4.12 -8.28
CA ALA A 45 -8.31 -5.45 -7.73
C ALA A 45 -9.28 -6.50 -8.29
N GLU A 46 -10.47 -6.10 -8.75
CA GLU A 46 -11.45 -6.99 -9.39
C GLU A 46 -11.14 -7.25 -10.88
N GLN A 47 -10.83 -6.22 -11.68
CA GLN A 47 -10.47 -6.37 -13.11
C GLN A 47 -9.04 -6.91 -13.31
N VAL A 48 -8.12 -6.47 -12.46
CA VAL A 48 -6.70 -6.81 -12.43
C VAL A 48 -6.50 -8.20 -11.81
N ARG A 49 -7.27 -8.65 -10.80
CA ARG A 49 -7.21 -10.06 -10.37
C ARG A 49 -7.63 -10.99 -11.48
N ALA A 50 -8.71 -10.71 -12.22
CA ALA A 50 -9.16 -11.60 -13.28
C ALA A 50 -8.09 -11.77 -14.39
N VAL A 51 -7.43 -10.68 -14.78
CA VAL A 51 -6.39 -10.69 -15.83
C VAL A 51 -5.03 -11.18 -15.31
N LEU A 52 -4.61 -10.80 -14.09
CA LEU A 52 -3.29 -11.12 -13.55
C LEU A 52 -3.24 -12.47 -12.81
N VAL A 53 -4.36 -13.00 -12.29
CA VAL A 53 -4.44 -14.41 -11.82
C VAL A 53 -4.28 -15.36 -13.00
N ALA A 54 -4.79 -15.00 -14.18
CA ALA A 54 -4.57 -15.76 -15.40
C ALA A 54 -3.11 -15.70 -15.91
N GLN A 55 -2.33 -14.69 -15.50
CA GLN A 55 -0.95 -14.45 -15.93
C GLN A 55 0.10 -14.68 -14.82
N ASN A 56 -0.31 -15.06 -13.60
CA ASN A 56 0.53 -15.28 -12.42
C ASN A 56 1.48 -14.10 -12.04
N GLN A 57 1.09 -12.86 -12.34
CA GLN A 57 1.95 -11.68 -12.19
C GLN A 57 1.22 -10.58 -11.41
N LEU A 58 1.10 -10.73 -10.09
CA LEU A 58 0.54 -9.69 -9.22
C LEU A 58 1.69 -8.89 -8.57
N LEU A 59 2.12 -7.80 -9.20
CA LEU A 59 3.02 -6.82 -8.59
C LEU A 59 2.25 -5.56 -8.22
N PHE A 60 2.14 -5.29 -6.91
CA PHE A 60 1.55 -4.07 -6.36
C PHE A 60 2.63 -3.17 -5.75
N CYS A 61 2.72 -1.93 -6.23
CA CYS A 61 3.70 -0.96 -5.75
C CYS A 61 3.13 -0.08 -4.63
N SER A 62 3.49 -0.37 -3.38
CA SER A 62 3.24 0.51 -2.23
C SER A 62 4.48 1.37 -1.95
N GLY A 63 4.33 2.70 -2.00
CA GLY A 63 5.43 3.63 -1.75
C GLY A 63 5.46 4.11 -0.29
N VAL A 64 6.63 4.00 0.37
CA VAL A 64 6.85 4.47 1.75
C VAL A 64 7.81 5.68 1.75
N PRO A 65 7.31 6.92 1.91
CA PRO A 65 8.14 8.13 1.82
C PRO A 65 8.83 8.44 3.16
N LEU A 66 9.80 7.60 3.55
CA LEU A 66 10.59 7.77 4.79
C LEU A 66 12.04 8.15 4.47
N GLY A 67 12.46 9.32 4.95
CA GLY A 67 13.84 9.80 4.80
C GLY A 67 14.56 10.12 6.12
N HIS A 68 13.81 10.21 7.22
CA HIS A 68 14.34 10.70 8.51
C HIS A 68 15.32 9.74 9.21
N ASN A 69 15.39 8.48 8.78
CA ASN A 69 16.36 7.49 9.28
C ASN A 69 17.71 7.52 8.54
N SER A 70 17.88 8.41 7.56
CA SER A 70 19.14 8.55 6.82
C SER A 70 20.17 9.34 7.63
N SER A 71 21.42 8.88 7.65
CA SER A 71 22.53 9.53 8.37
C SER A 71 23.17 10.70 7.63
N PHE A 72 22.81 10.92 6.36
CA PHE A 72 23.42 11.96 5.52
C PHE A 72 22.38 12.86 4.84
N LEU A 73 21.55 12.31 3.94
CA LEU A 73 20.52 13.08 3.20
C LEU A 73 19.15 12.40 3.26
N GLN A 74 18.09 13.19 3.44
CA GLN A 74 16.70 12.71 3.52
C GLN A 74 15.99 12.62 2.15
N GLY A 75 16.74 12.78 1.06
CA GLY A 75 16.24 12.70 -0.32
C GLY A 75 15.38 11.47 -0.65
N PRO A 76 15.62 10.26 -0.10
CA PRO A 76 14.79 9.08 -0.36
C PRO A 76 13.29 9.24 -0.06
N ALA A 77 12.89 10.17 0.82
CA ALA A 77 11.47 10.44 1.09
C ALA A 77 10.69 10.86 -0.17
N PHE A 78 11.35 11.47 -1.17
CA PHE A 78 10.74 11.94 -2.41
C PHE A 78 10.82 10.94 -3.57
N ALA A 79 11.44 9.77 -3.36
CA ALA A 79 11.63 8.77 -4.40
C ALA A 79 10.32 8.10 -4.88
N PRO A 80 9.35 7.73 -4.01
CA PRO A 80 8.22 6.93 -4.46
C PRO A 80 7.35 7.55 -5.57
N PRO A 81 7.03 8.86 -5.56
CA PRO A 81 6.36 9.51 -6.70
C PRO A 81 7.20 9.50 -7.97
N ARG A 82 8.50 9.84 -7.86
CA ARG A 82 9.43 9.91 -9.02
C ARG A 82 9.62 8.56 -9.69
N ILE A 83 9.69 7.48 -8.90
CA ILE A 83 9.79 6.11 -9.42
C ILE A 83 8.53 5.74 -10.22
N ARG A 84 7.33 6.09 -9.71
CA ARG A 84 6.07 5.83 -10.43
C ARG A 84 5.99 6.60 -11.75
N GLU A 85 6.39 7.85 -11.74
CA GLU A 85 6.46 8.68 -12.95
C GLU A 85 7.45 8.10 -13.96
N ALA A 86 8.62 7.64 -13.52
CA ALA A 86 9.64 7.06 -14.38
C ALA A 86 9.17 5.75 -15.02
N ILE A 87 8.50 4.86 -14.27
CA ILE A 87 7.94 3.59 -14.82
C ILE A 87 6.97 3.88 -15.98
N TRP A 88 6.23 4.98 -15.90
CA TRP A 88 5.22 5.34 -16.91
C TRP A 88 5.71 6.37 -17.94
N CYS A 89 7.01 6.66 -17.96
CA CYS A 89 7.59 7.60 -18.92
C CYS A 89 7.70 6.95 -20.30
N GLY A 90 7.08 7.56 -21.32
CA GLY A 90 7.07 7.03 -22.69
C GLY A 90 8.45 6.94 -23.37
N SER A 91 9.48 7.64 -22.84
CA SER A 91 10.83 7.63 -23.41
C SER A 91 11.62 6.35 -23.10
N ILE A 92 11.19 5.55 -22.13
CA ILE A 92 11.90 4.33 -21.69
C ILE A 92 11.87 3.21 -22.75
N ASN A 93 10.89 3.23 -23.66
CA ASN A 93 10.74 2.22 -24.71
C ASN A 93 11.56 2.51 -25.99
N SER A 94 12.33 3.62 -26.03
CA SER A 94 13.17 3.98 -27.20
C SER A 94 14.61 3.46 -27.13
N ALA A 95 14.98 2.66 -26.13
CA ALA A 95 16.25 1.94 -26.12
C ALA A 95 16.07 0.60 -26.85
N THR A 96 15.97 0.65 -28.18
CA THR A 96 16.27 -0.53 -29.00
C THR A 96 17.77 -0.75 -28.96
N GLU A 97 18.20 -1.89 -28.43
CA GLU A 97 19.52 -2.43 -28.74
C GLU A 97 19.56 -2.63 -30.26
N SER A 98 20.31 -1.79 -30.97
CA SER A 98 20.67 -2.04 -32.37
C SER A 98 22.05 -2.71 -32.40
N GLU A 99 22.00 -3.99 -32.77
CA GLU A 99 23.08 -4.97 -33.07
C GLU A 99 23.84 -5.61 -31.91
#